data_AF-A0A7V9PJP3-F1
#
_entry.id   AF-A0A7V9PJP3-F1
#
_cell.length_a   1.000
_cell.length_b   1.000
_cell.length_c   1.000
_cell.angle_alpha   90.00
_cell.angle_beta   90.00
_cell.angle_gamma   90.00
#
_symmetry.space_group_name_H-M   'P 1'
#
loop_
_entity.id
_entity.type
_entity.pdbx_description
1 polymer ?
#
loop_
_entity_poly.entity_id
_entity_poly.type
_entity_poly.pdbx_seq_one_letter_code
_entity_poly.pdbx_strand_id
1 'polypeptide(L)'
;MARRPRRLHDGVLRERPRYGGGYLCRPLGGRGAWGLTCRFSPGRPHCSSCPTCSETDPTIRPYDQDRWAELPDARTAEPELSLQLLDALHARWVTALRFCTGGEFERRLFHPEHGAWMTLDEVLAAYAWHGAHHVAQVTAFRARMGWPST
;
A
#
# COMPACT_ATOMS: atom_id res chain seq x y z
N MET A 1 1.78 -10.16 57.37
CA MET A 1 0.77 -10.80 56.50
C MET A 1 -0.49 -9.95 56.58
N ALA A 2 -1.16 -9.49 55.53
CA ALA A 2 -1.12 -9.84 54.11
C ALA A 2 -1.33 -8.57 53.26
N ARG A 3 -0.61 -8.51 52.15
CA ARG A 3 -0.79 -7.52 51.08
C ARG A 3 -2.13 -7.80 50.38
N ARG A 4 -2.90 -6.76 50.07
CA ARG A 4 -3.84 -6.79 48.93
C ARG A 4 -3.46 -5.67 47.98
N PRO A 5 -3.06 -6.01 46.76
CA PRO A 5 -3.79 -5.44 45.64
C PRO A 5 -3.94 -6.41 44.47
N ARG A 6 -5.06 -6.31 43.76
CA ARG A 6 -5.15 -5.83 42.37
C ARG A 6 -6.55 -6.14 41.84
N ARG A 7 -7.28 -5.08 41.46
CA ARG A 7 -8.35 -5.21 40.47
C ARG A 7 -7.66 -5.37 39.12
N LEU A 8 -7.94 -6.46 38.40
CA LEU A 8 -7.70 -6.54 36.98
C LEU A 8 -9.02 -6.20 36.29
N HIS A 9 -8.96 -5.17 35.44
CA HIS A 9 -10.00 -4.81 34.51
C HIS A 9 -10.03 -5.87 33.40
N ASP A 10 -11.13 -6.60 33.29
CA ASP A 10 -11.48 -7.34 32.08
C ASP A 10 -12.69 -6.65 31.44
N GLY A 11 -12.58 -6.29 30.17
CA GLY A 11 -13.71 -5.79 29.39
C GLY A 11 -13.41 -4.62 28.46
N VAL A 12 -12.34 -4.70 27.66
CA VAL A 12 -12.29 -3.95 26.39
C VAL A 12 -12.17 -4.99 25.29
N LEU A 13 -13.32 -5.33 24.70
CA LEU A 13 -13.37 -5.95 23.39
C LEU A 13 -12.62 -5.02 22.42
N ARG A 14 -11.43 -5.42 21.99
CA ARG A 14 -10.72 -4.80 20.87
C ARG A 14 -11.59 -4.98 19.63
N GLU A 15 -12.33 -3.96 19.26
CA GLU A 15 -12.87 -3.84 17.90
C GLU A 15 -11.67 -3.80 16.95
N ARG A 16 -11.50 -4.87 16.17
CA ARG A 16 -10.60 -4.86 15.02
C ARG A 16 -11.14 -3.83 14.01
N PRO A 17 -10.30 -3.00 13.38
CA PRO A 17 -10.76 -2.18 12.27
C PRO A 17 -11.27 -3.11 11.18
N ARG A 18 -12.58 -3.09 10.94
CA ARG A 18 -13.15 -3.67 9.72
C ARG A 18 -12.74 -2.73 8.59
N TYR A 19 -11.84 -3.15 7.71
CA TYR A 19 -11.66 -2.52 6.42
C TYR A 19 -12.91 -2.78 5.57
N GLY A 20 -13.98 -2.03 5.84
CA GLY A 20 -15.21 -2.03 5.07
C GLY A 20 -15.10 -1.03 3.93
N GLY A 21 -14.46 -1.42 2.83
CA GLY A 21 -14.46 -0.69 1.56
C GLY A 21 -15.27 -1.45 0.53
N GLY A 22 -16.59 -1.31 0.55
CA GLY A 22 -17.45 -1.83 -0.52
C GLY A 22 -17.28 -0.99 -1.78
N TYR A 23 -16.43 -1.43 -2.71
CA TYR A 23 -16.39 -0.84 -4.05
C TYR A 23 -17.38 -1.56 -4.96
N LEU A 24 -18.56 -0.96 -5.12
CA LEU A 24 -19.50 -1.30 -6.18
C LEU A 24 -18.87 -0.98 -7.54
N CYS A 25 -18.35 -2.00 -8.23
CA CYS A 25 -17.93 -1.89 -9.62
C CYS A 25 -19.18 -1.77 -10.50
N ARG A 26 -19.56 -0.53 -10.85
CA ARG A 26 -20.66 -0.26 -11.79
C ARG A 26 -20.13 -0.42 -13.23
N PRO A 27 -20.85 -1.09 -14.15
CA PRO A 27 -20.43 -1.14 -15.54
C PRO A 27 -20.53 0.26 -16.15
N LEU A 28 -19.42 0.80 -16.66
CA LEU A 28 -19.46 1.94 -17.56
C LEU A 28 -20.00 1.47 -18.91
N GLY A 29 -21.31 1.61 -19.07
CA GLY A 29 -21.92 1.67 -20.40
C GLY A 29 -21.54 2.99 -21.05
N GLY A 30 -20.87 2.94 -22.20
CA GLY A 30 -20.56 4.14 -22.97
C GLY A 30 -19.44 3.90 -23.97
N ARG A 31 -19.83 3.69 -25.23
CA ARG A 31 -18.93 3.56 -26.38
C ARG A 31 -18.15 4.86 -26.57
N GLY A 32 -16.84 4.76 -26.73
CA GLY A 32 -15.95 5.87 -27.06
C GLY A 32 -14.58 5.33 -27.45
N ALA A 33 -14.39 5.11 -28.74
CA ALA A 33 -13.22 4.49 -29.33
C ALA A 33 -11.96 5.36 -29.19
N TRP A 34 -10.93 4.80 -28.56
CA TRP A 34 -9.54 5.01 -28.99
C TRP A 34 -8.95 3.64 -29.24
N GLY A 35 -8.77 3.34 -30.53
CA GLY A 35 -8.30 2.06 -31.00
C GLY A 35 -6.83 1.82 -30.64
N LEU A 36 -6.63 0.89 -29.71
CA LEU A 36 -5.54 -0.07 -29.80
C LEU A 36 -6.21 -1.43 -29.85
N THR A 37 -6.35 -1.99 -31.06
CA THR A 37 -6.69 -3.39 -31.23
C THR A 37 -5.51 -4.24 -30.78
N CYS A 38 -5.35 -4.38 -29.46
CA CYS A 38 -4.66 -5.53 -28.90
C CYS A 38 -5.54 -6.73 -29.24
N ARG A 39 -5.15 -7.48 -30.27
CA ARG A 39 -5.74 -8.76 -30.61
C ARG A 39 -5.61 -9.64 -29.37
N PHE A 40 -6.75 -9.86 -28.72
CA PHE A 40 -6.91 -10.73 -27.56
C PHE A 40 -6.57 -12.16 -28.00
N SER A 41 -5.36 -12.62 -27.67
CA SER A 41 -5.12 -14.07 -27.57
C SER A 41 -5.68 -14.52 -26.22
N PRO A 42 -6.63 -15.46 -26.17
CA PRO A 42 -7.10 -16.00 -24.91
C PRO A 42 -5.99 -16.91 -24.35
N GLY A 43 -5.20 -16.37 -23.42
CA GLY A 43 -4.06 -17.10 -22.88
C GLY A 43 -3.22 -16.26 -21.92
N ARG A 44 -3.77 -16.00 -20.73
CA ARG A 44 -3.03 -15.64 -19.50
C ARG A 44 -2.39 -14.24 -19.43
N PRO A 45 -3.13 -13.19 -19.02
CA PRO A 45 -2.52 -12.01 -18.43
C PRO A 45 -2.12 -12.37 -16.98
N HIS A 46 -0.91 -12.88 -16.78
CA HIS A 46 -0.34 -13.03 -15.44
C HIS A 46 0.63 -11.88 -15.23
N CYS A 47 0.45 -11.12 -14.15
CA CYS A 47 1.38 -10.06 -13.76
C CYS A 47 2.67 -10.69 -13.23
N SER A 48 3.72 -10.76 -14.05
CA SER A 48 5.01 -11.39 -13.68
C SER A 48 5.95 -10.47 -12.89
N SER A 49 5.59 -9.19 -12.67
CA SER A 49 6.48 -8.19 -12.06
C SER A 49 6.28 -7.95 -10.55
N CYS A 50 5.29 -8.59 -9.92
CA CYS A 50 5.08 -8.50 -8.48
C CYS A 50 5.56 -9.80 -7.82
N PRO A 51 6.42 -9.77 -6.77
CA PRO A 51 6.90 -10.98 -6.11
C PRO A 51 5.76 -11.85 -5.57
N THR A 52 4.68 -11.24 -5.07
CA THR A 52 3.46 -11.97 -4.67
C THR A 52 2.69 -12.56 -5.83
N CYS A 53 2.89 -12.07 -7.06
CA CYS A 53 2.31 -12.65 -8.27
C CYS A 53 3.20 -13.74 -8.89
N SER A 54 4.48 -13.84 -8.54
CA SER A 54 5.38 -14.93 -8.98
C SER A 54 5.59 -16.01 -7.93
N GLU A 55 5.55 -15.68 -6.64
CA GLU A 55 5.78 -16.58 -5.51
C GLU A 55 4.45 -16.94 -4.83
N THR A 56 4.34 -18.18 -4.34
CA THR A 56 3.15 -18.65 -3.61
C THR A 56 3.32 -18.36 -2.12
N ASP A 57 2.40 -17.57 -1.56
CA ASP A 57 2.34 -17.23 -0.13
C ASP A 57 3.70 -16.78 0.49
N PRO A 58 4.41 -15.79 -0.12
CA PRO A 58 5.72 -15.39 0.36
C PRO A 58 5.66 -14.68 1.71
N THR A 59 6.74 -14.80 2.48
CA THR A 59 6.97 -13.96 3.67
C THR A 59 7.77 -12.72 3.25
N ILE A 60 7.21 -11.53 3.48
CA ILE A 60 7.93 -10.29 3.16
C ILE A 60 9.04 -10.05 4.18
N ARG A 61 10.10 -9.37 3.74
CA ARG A 61 11.22 -8.99 4.60
C ARG A 61 10.99 -7.58 5.13
N PRO A 62 10.84 -7.39 6.45
CA PRO A 62 10.81 -6.06 7.04
C PRO A 62 12.15 -5.36 6.94
N TYR A 63 12.12 -4.05 7.14
CA TYR A 63 13.32 -3.22 7.24
C TYR A 63 13.10 -2.16 8.32
N ASP A 64 14.21 -1.68 8.87
CA ASP A 64 14.19 -0.62 9.88
C ASP A 64 14.07 0.75 9.18
N GLN A 65 12.83 1.25 9.06
CA GLN A 65 12.53 2.50 8.37
C GLN A 65 13.20 3.72 9.02
N ASP A 66 13.35 3.71 10.34
CA ASP A 66 13.96 4.81 11.09
C ASP A 66 15.46 4.88 10.77
N ARG A 67 16.13 3.73 10.72
CA ARG A 67 17.54 3.66 10.29
C ARG A 67 17.73 4.06 8.83
N TRP A 68 16.79 3.70 7.96
CA TRP A 68 16.86 4.11 6.55
C TRP A 68 16.72 5.62 6.37
N ALA A 69 15.85 6.28 7.16
CA ALA A 69 15.68 7.73 7.13
C ALA A 69 16.93 8.49 7.61
N GLU A 70 17.79 7.86 8.41
CA GLU A 70 19.03 8.46 8.92
C GLU A 70 20.25 8.26 8.00
N LEU A 71 20.11 7.55 6.88
CA LEU A 71 21.21 7.36 5.95
C LEU A 71 21.65 8.71 5.32
N PRO A 72 22.95 8.88 4.99
CA PRO A 72 23.45 10.13 4.44
C PRO A 72 22.73 10.58 3.15
N ASP A 73 22.37 9.64 2.28
CA ASP A 73 21.62 9.93 1.06
C ASP A 73 20.20 10.41 1.37
N ALA A 74 19.51 9.77 2.32
CA ALA A 74 18.17 10.19 2.75
C ALA A 74 18.14 11.60 3.36
N ARG A 75 19.24 12.03 4.01
CA ARG A 75 19.33 13.34 4.68
C ARG A 75 19.89 14.47 3.82
N THR A 76 20.59 14.16 2.74
CA THR A 76 21.33 15.17 1.95
C THR A 76 20.95 15.22 0.47
N ALA A 77 20.30 14.19 -0.07
CA ALA A 77 19.86 14.22 -1.46
C ALA A 77 18.75 15.27 -1.68
N GLU A 78 18.76 15.87 -2.87
CA GLU A 78 17.69 16.75 -3.31
C GLU A 78 16.36 15.98 -3.42
N PRO A 79 15.24 16.47 -2.84
CA PRO A 79 13.96 15.77 -2.87
C PRO A 79 13.45 15.42 -4.27
N GLU A 80 13.79 16.25 -5.27
CA GLU A 80 13.42 16.06 -6.67
C GLU A 80 13.87 14.69 -7.21
N LEU A 81 15.03 14.19 -6.78
CA LEU A 81 15.53 12.88 -7.20
C LEU A 81 14.57 11.76 -6.75
N SER A 82 14.07 11.82 -5.52
CA SER A 82 13.13 10.84 -4.99
C SER A 82 11.75 10.97 -5.65
N LEU A 83 11.30 12.19 -5.96
CA LEU A 83 10.03 12.42 -6.65
C LEU A 83 10.03 11.79 -8.05
N GLN A 84 11.11 11.97 -8.82
CA GLN A 84 11.26 11.35 -10.15
C GLN A 84 11.27 9.81 -10.07
N LEU A 85 11.91 9.24 -9.04
CA LEU A 85 11.89 7.79 -8.80
C LEU A 85 10.49 7.29 -8.46
N LEU A 86 9.76 8.03 -7.61
CA LEU A 86 8.39 7.68 -7.23
C LEU A 86 7.43 7.72 -8.44
N ASP A 87 7.52 8.75 -9.28
CA ASP A 87 6.71 8.86 -10.49
C ASP A 87 6.93 7.68 -11.44
N ALA A 88 8.19 7.35 -11.71
CA ALA A 88 8.54 6.20 -12.56
C ALA A 88 8.08 4.87 -11.94
N LEU A 89 8.24 4.72 -10.62
CA LEU A 89 7.81 3.52 -9.89
C LEU A 89 6.28 3.36 -9.94
N HIS A 90 5.52 4.40 -9.65
CA HIS A 90 4.06 4.38 -9.69
C HIS A 90 3.53 4.10 -11.10
N ALA A 91 4.13 4.69 -12.14
CA ALA A 91 3.75 4.40 -13.53
C ALA A 91 3.90 2.90 -13.86
N ARG A 92 5.00 2.27 -13.42
CA ARG A 92 5.23 0.83 -13.60
C ARG A 92 4.27 -0.01 -12.76
N TRP A 93 4.06 0.33 -11.49
CA TRP A 93 3.15 -0.40 -10.60
C TRP A 93 1.71 -0.36 -11.08
N VAL A 94 1.19 0.82 -11.45
CA VAL A 94 -0.16 0.96 -11.99
C VAL A 94 -0.32 0.14 -13.27
N THR A 95 0.68 0.16 -14.15
CA THR A 95 0.67 -0.67 -15.37
C THR A 95 0.59 -2.16 -15.01
N ALA A 96 1.43 -2.63 -14.09
CA ALA A 96 1.45 -4.02 -13.65
C ALA A 96 0.11 -4.44 -13.00
N LEU A 97 -0.40 -3.64 -12.07
CA LEU A 97 -1.64 -3.93 -11.32
C LEU A 97 -2.89 -3.95 -12.22
N ARG A 98 -2.89 -3.19 -13.32
CA ARG A 98 -3.97 -3.23 -14.33
C ARG A 98 -4.07 -4.58 -15.06
N PHE A 99 -3.00 -5.37 -15.07
CA PHE A 99 -3.02 -6.72 -15.64
C PHE A 99 -3.35 -7.81 -14.61
N CYS A 100 -3.51 -7.47 -13.34
CA CYS A 100 -3.95 -8.42 -12.33
C CYS A 100 -5.45 -8.74 -12.48
N THR A 101 -5.78 -10.01 -12.36
CA THR A 101 -7.14 -10.54 -12.24
C THR A 101 -7.62 -10.45 -10.79
N GLY A 102 -8.94 -10.56 -10.57
CA GLY A 102 -9.51 -10.57 -9.22
C GLY A 102 -8.88 -11.64 -8.31
N GLY A 103 -8.67 -12.86 -8.83
CA GLY A 103 -8.01 -13.94 -8.07
C GLY A 103 -6.54 -13.68 -7.74
N GLU A 104 -5.84 -12.85 -8.52
CA GLU A 104 -4.46 -12.44 -8.19
C GLU A 104 -4.43 -11.43 -7.05
N PHE A 105 -5.45 -10.59 -6.89
CA PHE A 105 -5.58 -9.69 -5.74
C PHE A 105 -5.88 -10.43 -4.42
N GLU A 106 -6.48 -11.62 -4.50
CA GLU A 106 -6.73 -12.48 -3.34
C GLU A 106 -5.48 -13.26 -2.87
N ARG A 107 -4.39 -13.25 -3.65
CA ARG A 107 -3.13 -13.88 -3.25
C ARG A 107 -2.56 -13.22 -2.01
N ARG A 108 -1.91 -14.02 -1.16
CA ARG A 108 -1.49 -13.57 0.16
C ARG A 108 0.02 -13.45 0.27
N LEU A 109 0.44 -12.64 1.22
CA LEU A 109 1.78 -12.58 1.77
C LEU A 109 1.69 -12.63 3.30
N PHE A 110 2.75 -13.09 3.94
CA PHE A 110 2.87 -13.02 5.40
C PHE A 110 3.75 -11.84 5.80
N HIS A 111 3.21 -10.96 6.65
CA HIS A 111 3.94 -9.84 7.24
C HIS A 111 4.43 -10.23 8.65
N PRO A 112 5.73 -10.50 8.84
CA PRO A 112 6.21 -11.11 10.09
C PRO A 112 6.09 -10.18 11.31
N GLU A 113 6.23 -8.85 11.14
CA GLU A 113 6.06 -7.91 12.25
C GLU A 113 4.59 -7.74 12.68
N HIS A 114 3.64 -7.85 11.75
CA HIS A 114 2.22 -7.86 12.09
C HIS A 114 1.74 -9.24 12.56
N GLY A 115 2.52 -10.29 12.31
CA GLY A 115 2.14 -11.68 12.56
C GLY A 115 0.88 -12.09 11.78
N ALA A 116 0.66 -11.49 10.60
CA ALA A 116 -0.60 -11.60 9.88
C ALA A 116 -0.38 -11.91 8.39
N TRP A 117 -1.28 -12.74 7.86
CA TRP A 117 -1.47 -12.89 6.42
C TRP A 117 -2.27 -11.71 5.90
N MET A 118 -1.84 -11.15 4.78
CA MET A 118 -2.50 -10.05 4.08
C MET A 118 -2.64 -10.41 2.62
N THR A 119 -3.79 -10.11 2.03
CA THR A 119 -4.01 -10.19 0.58
C THR A 119 -3.28 -9.05 -0.14
N LEU A 120 -3.01 -9.23 -1.43
CA LEU A 120 -2.46 -8.17 -2.27
C LEU A 120 -3.37 -6.94 -2.31
N ASP A 121 -4.70 -7.14 -2.27
CA ASP A 121 -5.68 -6.05 -2.19
C ASP A 121 -5.53 -5.23 -0.90
N GLU A 122 -5.44 -5.89 0.26
CA GLU A 122 -5.23 -5.22 1.54
C GLU A 122 -3.91 -4.45 1.59
N VAL A 123 -2.84 -5.02 1.00
CA VAL A 123 -1.53 -4.36 0.92
C VAL A 123 -1.59 -3.13 0.00
N LEU A 124 -2.29 -3.21 -1.13
CA LEU A 124 -2.49 -2.08 -2.03
C LEU A 124 -3.30 -0.96 -1.36
N ALA A 125 -4.37 -1.30 -0.65
CA ALA A 125 -5.16 -0.35 0.12
C ALA A 125 -4.32 0.35 1.21
N ALA A 126 -3.49 -0.43 1.93
CA ALA A 126 -2.57 0.12 2.91
C ALA A 126 -1.55 1.09 2.27
N TYR A 127 -1.01 0.76 1.09
CA TYR A 127 -0.09 1.63 0.36
C TYR A 127 -0.76 2.94 -0.09
N ALA A 128 -1.99 2.87 -0.62
CA ALA A 128 -2.74 4.06 -1.01
C ALA A 128 -3.01 5.01 0.18
N TRP A 129 -3.38 4.45 1.33
CA TRP A 129 -3.51 5.21 2.57
C TRP A 129 -2.17 5.83 3.01
N HIS A 130 -1.09 5.06 2.95
CA HIS A 130 0.25 5.47 3.39
C HIS A 130 0.76 6.70 2.63
N GLY A 131 0.57 6.74 1.30
CA GLY A 131 0.92 7.92 0.50
C GLY A 131 0.13 9.17 0.92
N ALA A 132 -1.19 9.04 1.05
CA ALA A 132 -2.04 10.14 1.51
C ALA A 132 -1.67 10.61 2.93
N HIS A 133 -1.32 9.68 3.82
CA HIS A 133 -0.87 9.97 5.18
C HIS A 133 0.40 10.83 5.20
N HIS A 134 1.42 10.51 4.41
CA HIS A 134 2.65 11.31 4.35
C HIS A 134 2.47 12.68 3.70
N VAL A 135 1.64 12.76 2.64
CA VAL A 135 1.28 14.08 2.06
C VAL A 135 0.59 14.96 3.11
N ALA A 136 -0.30 14.39 3.93
CA ALA A 136 -0.93 15.11 5.03
C ALA A 136 0.08 15.60 6.07
N GLN A 137 1.11 14.82 6.41
CA GLN A 137 2.17 15.25 7.32
C GLN A 137 2.96 16.45 6.76
N VAL A 138 3.40 16.40 5.50
CA VAL A 138 4.16 17.48 4.85
C VAL A 138 3.32 18.75 4.76
N THR A 139 2.07 18.63 4.32
CA THR A 139 1.16 19.79 4.18
C THR A 139 0.81 20.40 5.53
N ALA A 140 0.57 19.59 6.57
CA ALA A 140 0.34 20.08 7.92
C ALA A 140 1.59 20.78 8.49
N PHE A 141 2.78 20.27 8.23
CA PHE A 141 4.03 20.92 8.64
C PHE A 141 4.20 22.28 7.94
N ARG A 142 4.03 22.33 6.61
CA ARG A 142 4.07 23.57 5.82
C ARG A 142 3.10 24.63 6.37
N ALA A 143 1.87 24.21 6.70
CA ALA A 143 0.85 25.10 7.26
C ALA A 143 1.27 25.67 8.63
N ARG A 144 1.86 24.85 9.51
CA ARG A 144 2.37 25.30 10.82
C ARG A 144 3.52 26.30 10.68
N MET A 145 4.33 26.18 9.63
CA MET A 145 5.44 27.09 9.35
C MET A 145 5.00 28.38 8.63
N GLY A 146 3.74 28.48 8.19
CA GLY A 146 3.23 29.63 7.44
C GLY A 146 3.81 29.76 6.04
N TRP A 147 4.26 28.65 5.43
CA TRP A 147 4.84 28.68 4.09
C TRP A 147 3.74 28.72 3.01
N PRO A 148 3.89 29.57 1.98
CA PRO A 148 2.88 29.74 0.94
C PRO A 148 2.71 28.45 0.14
N SER A 149 1.48 28.14 -0.32
CA SER A 149 1.20 27.17 -1.38
C SER A 149 1.71 27.73 -2.71
N THR A 150 2.73 27.09 -3.28
CA THR A 150 3.19 27.23 -4.66
C THR A 150 2.17 26.66 -5.62
#